data_AF-A0A1F2QQT5-F1
#
_entry.id   AF-A0A1F2QQT5-F1
#
_cell.length_a   1.000
_cell.length_b   1.000
_cell.length_c   1.000
_cell.angle_alpha   90.00
_cell.angle_beta   90.00
_cell.angle_gamma   90.00
#
_symmetry.space_group_name_H-M   'P 1'
#
loop_
_entity.id
_entity.type
_entity.pdbx_description
1 polymer ?
#
loop_
_entity_poly.entity_id
_entity_poly.type
_entity_poly.pdbx_seq_one_letter_code
_entity_poly.pdbx_strand_id
1 'polypeptide(L)'
;MAEATPSHYFALYVLTQGGLTNRDISWVFTTSAVEAANVFKAGKVDAAVSWSPDVYIAARERPGAKILASTREASNLIADIFVARGDFLAEHPEDARRFVAGWLKGVELANANPDKTAALLARSFSGIGLEDAKGMLEDVKLPVYGENRSFFEPQGALANYHTIYKTAQGIWRRIGKISEVYEPYQTLDTRFLEAAGEFFPGAAAAPARAEFEFKAPPRPASQAILTKTVSVYFPTGSAVLDENAKAVLDTQVVELAATFGSAYLRIAGNTDNVGTRETNVRLSRARADTVANYLVSRGFDRNKFEVVGHGPDRPIASNATDEGRAKNRRTDFEVVPR
;
A
#
# COMPACT_ATOMS: atom_id res chain seq x y z
N MET A 1 4.94 19.09 5.17
CA MET A 1 4.22 17.89 5.66
C MET A 1 4.43 17.72 7.15
N ALA A 2 3.55 17.02 7.85
CA ALA A 2 3.70 16.84 9.30
C ALA A 2 4.79 15.81 9.64
N GLU A 3 5.80 16.21 10.42
CA GLU A 3 6.95 15.38 10.77
C GLU A 3 6.58 14.21 11.71
N ALA A 4 7.20 13.05 11.50
CA ALA A 4 7.02 11.85 12.34
C ALA A 4 5.55 11.40 12.51
N THR A 5 4.73 11.70 11.51
CA THR A 5 3.31 11.31 11.44
C THR A 5 3.08 10.25 10.36
N PRO A 6 1.88 9.66 10.27
CA PRO A 6 1.51 8.80 9.13
C PRO A 6 1.73 9.47 7.76
N SER A 7 1.56 10.80 7.64
CA SER A 7 1.87 11.53 6.39
C SER A 7 3.35 11.45 6.02
N HIS A 8 4.23 11.54 7.01
CA HIS A 8 5.67 11.44 6.78
C HIS A 8 6.07 10.01 6.42
N TYR A 9 5.53 9.02 7.13
CA TYR A 9 5.69 7.61 6.76
C TYR A 9 5.24 7.32 5.33
N PHE A 10 4.05 7.80 4.94
CA PHE A 10 3.51 7.63 3.60
C PHE A 10 4.47 8.15 2.51
N ALA A 11 4.97 9.39 2.67
CA ALA A 11 5.91 9.94 1.72
C ALA A 11 7.21 9.15 1.65
N LEU A 12 7.80 8.80 2.81
CA LEU A 12 9.04 8.03 2.85
C LEU A 12 8.87 6.67 2.15
N TYR A 13 7.74 6.01 2.36
CA TYR A 13 7.42 4.76 1.68
C TYR A 13 7.35 4.96 0.16
N VAL A 14 6.51 5.89 -0.32
CA VAL A 14 6.32 6.15 -1.76
C VAL A 14 7.63 6.55 -2.44
N LEU A 15 8.42 7.44 -1.81
CA LEU A 15 9.75 7.83 -2.29
C LEU A 15 10.68 6.61 -2.41
N THR A 16 10.72 5.76 -1.38
CA THR A 16 11.55 4.55 -1.37
C THR A 16 11.16 3.60 -2.51
N GLN A 17 9.86 3.44 -2.78
CA GLN A 17 9.42 2.63 -3.91
C GLN A 17 9.84 3.21 -5.26
N GLY A 18 9.86 4.54 -5.38
CA GLY A 18 10.38 5.27 -6.54
C GLY A 18 11.91 5.38 -6.61
N GLY A 19 12.64 4.73 -5.69
CA GLY A 19 14.11 4.76 -5.63
C GLY A 19 14.71 6.05 -5.09
N LEU A 20 13.90 6.90 -4.47
CA LEU A 20 14.33 8.10 -3.77
C LEU A 20 14.46 7.81 -2.28
N THR A 21 15.28 8.60 -1.61
CA THR A 21 15.56 8.50 -0.18
C THR A 21 15.20 9.81 0.52
N ASN A 22 15.20 9.78 1.85
CA ASN A 22 15.00 10.97 2.68
C ASN A 22 15.98 12.11 2.34
N ARG A 23 17.15 11.81 1.76
CA ARG A 23 18.19 12.79 1.43
C ARG A 23 17.98 13.47 0.08
N ASP A 24 17.15 12.89 -0.78
CA ASP A 24 16.87 13.43 -2.11
C ASP A 24 15.80 14.54 -2.08
N ILE A 25 15.22 14.82 -0.90
CA ILE A 25 14.14 15.76 -0.69
C ILE A 25 14.56 16.87 0.27
N SER A 26 14.24 18.12 -0.10
CA SER A 26 14.33 19.27 0.81
C SER A 26 13.03 19.40 1.60
N TRP A 27 13.04 18.93 2.84
CA TRP A 27 11.83 18.83 3.66
C TRP A 27 11.40 20.17 4.26
N VAL A 28 10.12 20.52 4.07
CA VAL A 28 9.44 21.57 4.82
C VAL A 28 8.44 20.91 5.75
N PHE A 29 8.77 20.89 7.05
CA PHE A 29 7.91 20.32 8.08
C PHE A 29 6.89 21.34 8.58
N THR A 30 5.66 20.86 8.80
CA THR A 30 4.52 21.64 9.29
C THR A 30 3.98 21.00 10.57
N THR A 31 3.19 21.75 11.34
CA THR A 31 2.61 21.25 12.62
C THR A 31 1.49 20.25 12.39
N SER A 32 0.83 20.28 11.24
CA SER A 32 -0.23 19.36 10.86
C SER A 32 -0.25 19.02 9.37
N ALA A 33 -0.97 17.96 9.02
CA ALA A 33 -1.25 17.58 7.64
C ALA A 33 -2.08 18.66 6.92
N VAL A 34 -3.04 19.28 7.61
CA VAL A 34 -3.87 20.38 7.10
C VAL A 34 -3.00 21.59 6.74
N GLU A 35 -2.09 21.97 7.64
CA GLU A 35 -1.14 23.06 7.37
C GLU A 35 -0.25 22.74 6.15
N ALA A 36 0.18 21.48 5.99
CA ALA A 36 0.95 21.06 4.81
C ALA A 36 0.19 21.33 3.50
N ALA A 37 -1.13 21.06 3.47
CA ALA A 37 -1.98 21.35 2.33
C ALA A 37 -2.04 22.86 2.05
N ASN A 38 -2.18 23.68 3.09
CA ASN A 38 -2.22 25.14 2.97
C ASN A 38 -0.89 25.73 2.45
N VAL A 39 0.26 25.22 2.94
CA VAL A 39 1.59 25.62 2.45
C VAL A 39 1.76 25.28 0.97
N PHE A 40 1.25 24.12 0.53
CA PHE A 40 1.24 23.74 -0.88
C PHE A 40 0.33 24.62 -1.73
N LYS A 41 -0.90 24.90 -1.27
CA LYS A 41 -1.82 25.81 -1.96
C LYS A 41 -1.22 27.20 -2.16
N ALA A 42 -0.49 27.70 -1.17
CA ALA A 42 0.21 28.98 -1.22
C ALA A 42 1.46 28.99 -2.14
N GLY A 43 1.77 27.88 -2.83
CA GLY A 43 2.89 27.80 -3.77
C GLY A 43 4.27 27.77 -3.10
N LYS A 44 4.35 27.54 -1.79
CA LYS A 44 5.60 27.57 -1.03
C LYS A 44 6.44 26.29 -1.14
N VAL A 45 5.85 25.20 -1.62
CA VAL A 45 6.48 23.89 -1.80
C VAL A 45 6.00 23.26 -3.10
N ASP A 46 6.80 22.37 -3.70
CA ASP A 46 6.46 21.70 -4.97
C ASP A 46 5.47 20.55 -4.79
N ALA A 47 5.46 19.93 -3.60
CA ALA A 47 4.56 18.83 -3.25
C ALA A 47 4.22 18.87 -1.75
N ALA A 48 3.09 18.28 -1.37
CA ALA A 48 2.72 18.06 0.02
C ALA A 48 2.00 16.72 0.19
N VAL A 49 2.05 16.20 1.42
CA VAL A 49 1.21 15.08 1.87
C VAL A 49 0.27 15.60 2.95
N SER A 50 -1.01 15.33 2.77
CA SER A 50 -2.11 15.73 3.64
C SER A 50 -3.19 14.64 3.67
N TRP A 51 -4.34 14.90 4.28
CA TRP A 51 -5.46 13.97 4.44
C TRP A 51 -6.71 14.48 3.72
N SER A 52 -7.71 13.61 3.54
CA SER A 52 -9.03 13.98 3.03
C SER A 52 -9.77 14.82 4.10
N PRO A 53 -10.50 15.89 3.71
CA PRO A 53 -10.70 16.40 2.34
C PRO A 53 -9.61 17.37 1.86
N ASP A 54 -8.74 17.88 2.75
CA ASP A 54 -7.78 18.95 2.48
C ASP A 54 -6.84 18.69 1.29
N VAL A 55 -6.41 17.44 1.10
CA VAL A 55 -5.56 17.04 -0.02
C VAL A 55 -6.25 17.25 -1.37
N TYR A 56 -7.53 16.96 -1.47
CA TYR A 56 -8.31 17.13 -2.70
C TYR A 56 -8.64 18.60 -2.96
N ILE A 57 -8.94 19.35 -1.90
CA ILE A 57 -9.15 20.79 -1.97
C ILE A 57 -7.86 21.45 -2.48
N ALA A 58 -6.71 21.11 -1.89
CA ALA A 58 -5.42 21.64 -2.28
C ALA A 58 -5.04 21.33 -3.73
N ALA A 59 -5.32 20.11 -4.20
CA ALA A 59 -5.07 19.72 -5.58
C ALA A 59 -5.99 20.46 -6.57
N ARG A 60 -7.24 20.76 -6.22
CA ARG A 60 -8.17 21.51 -7.06
C ARG A 60 -7.84 23.01 -7.13
N GLU A 61 -7.43 23.60 -6.02
CA GLU A 61 -7.22 25.05 -5.91
C GLU A 61 -5.87 25.51 -6.49
N ARG A 62 -4.88 24.63 -6.64
CA ARG A 62 -3.59 24.96 -7.27
C ARG A 62 -3.58 24.58 -8.75
N PRO A 63 -3.49 25.55 -9.68
CA PRO A 63 -3.45 25.26 -11.11
C PRO A 63 -2.31 24.30 -11.47
N GLY A 64 -2.63 23.25 -12.25
CA GLY A 64 -1.68 22.23 -12.69
C GLY A 64 -1.29 21.20 -11.62
N ALA A 65 -1.84 21.30 -10.40
CA ALA A 65 -1.63 20.27 -9.38
C ALA A 65 -2.39 18.98 -9.71
N LYS A 66 -1.86 17.86 -9.23
CA LYS A 66 -2.45 16.53 -9.35
C LYS A 66 -2.07 15.68 -8.14
N ILE A 67 -2.88 14.67 -7.85
CA ILE A 67 -2.53 13.63 -6.87
C ILE A 67 -1.45 12.74 -7.48
N LEU A 68 -0.34 12.56 -6.77
CA LEU A 68 0.77 11.71 -7.22
C LEU A 68 0.61 10.25 -6.75
N ALA A 69 0.16 10.06 -5.52
CA ALA A 69 -0.14 8.77 -4.91
C ALA A 69 -1.22 8.98 -3.83
N SER A 70 -2.06 7.98 -3.60
CA SER A 70 -3.08 7.98 -2.55
C SER A 70 -3.08 6.65 -1.78
N THR A 71 -3.54 6.70 -0.54
CA THR A 71 -3.89 5.50 0.24
C THR A 71 -5.11 4.77 -0.34
N ARG A 72 -5.84 5.38 -1.27
CA ARG A 72 -6.84 4.69 -2.08
C ARG A 72 -6.21 3.50 -2.83
N GLU A 73 -5.06 3.72 -3.46
CA GLU A 73 -4.29 2.64 -4.11
C GLU A 73 -3.44 1.88 -3.11
N ALA A 74 -2.73 2.58 -2.22
CA ALA A 74 -1.93 2.01 -1.13
C ALA A 74 -2.80 1.59 0.07
N SER A 75 -3.87 0.84 -0.20
CA SER A 75 -4.96 0.53 0.74
C SER A 75 -4.52 -0.16 2.02
N ASN A 76 -3.38 -0.84 1.99
CA ASN A 76 -2.88 -1.65 3.11
C ASN A 76 -1.60 -1.08 3.71
N LEU A 77 -1.28 0.20 3.45
CA LEU A 77 -0.06 0.83 3.93
C LEU A 77 -0.19 1.39 5.35
N ILE A 78 -1.37 1.92 5.69
CA ILE A 78 -1.63 2.64 6.94
C ILE A 78 -2.80 1.96 7.63
N ALA A 79 -2.67 1.75 8.94
CA ALA A 79 -3.73 1.25 9.80
C ALA A 79 -3.84 2.13 11.05
N ASP A 80 -5.07 2.42 11.44
CA ASP A 80 -5.36 3.06 12.71
C ASP A 80 -5.49 1.98 13.79
N ILE A 81 -4.80 2.20 14.91
CA ILE A 81 -4.77 1.26 16.04
C ILE A 81 -5.13 1.98 17.34
N PHE A 82 -5.76 1.25 18.25
CA PHE A 82 -5.91 1.71 19.63
C PHE A 82 -4.66 1.38 20.43
N VAL A 83 -4.16 2.37 21.17
CA VAL A 83 -3.07 2.21 22.14
C VAL A 83 -3.63 2.56 23.51
N ALA A 84 -3.39 1.69 24.48
CA ALA A 84 -3.81 1.88 25.86
C ALA A 84 -2.61 1.69 26.80
N ARG A 85 -2.66 2.35 27.96
CA ARG A 85 -1.66 2.16 29.00
C ARG A 85 -1.80 0.76 29.60
N GLY A 86 -0.66 0.09 29.82
CA GLY A 86 -0.63 -1.26 30.39
C GLY A 86 -1.24 -1.36 31.79
N ASP A 87 -1.06 -0.33 32.63
CA ASP A 87 -1.65 -0.28 33.97
C ASP A 87 -3.17 -0.13 33.93
N PHE A 88 -3.69 0.73 33.06
CA PHE A 88 -5.13 0.85 32.83
C PHE A 88 -5.73 -0.49 32.37
N LEU A 89 -5.07 -1.21 31.44
CA LEU A 89 -5.56 -2.52 30.98
C LEU A 89 -5.53 -3.59 32.08
N ALA A 90 -4.59 -3.50 33.03
CA ALA A 90 -4.51 -4.41 34.17
C ALA A 90 -5.59 -4.13 35.23
N GLU A 91 -5.90 -2.86 35.49
CA GLU A 91 -6.90 -2.44 36.47
C GLU A 91 -8.34 -2.50 35.93
N HIS A 92 -8.51 -2.27 34.63
CA HIS A 92 -9.82 -2.16 33.96
C HIS A 92 -9.99 -3.12 32.78
N PRO A 93 -9.71 -4.43 32.92
CA PRO A 93 -9.74 -5.35 31.79
C PRO A 93 -11.15 -5.52 31.17
N GLU A 94 -12.19 -5.47 32.00
CA GLU A 94 -13.58 -5.56 31.53
C GLU A 94 -14.02 -4.32 30.76
N ASP A 95 -13.56 -3.12 31.16
CA ASP A 95 -13.89 -1.89 30.45
C ASP A 95 -13.18 -1.85 29.09
N ALA A 96 -11.92 -2.27 29.02
CA ALA A 96 -11.19 -2.41 27.76
C ALA A 96 -11.89 -3.40 26.81
N ARG A 97 -12.30 -4.56 27.31
CA ARG A 97 -13.05 -5.58 26.55
C ARG A 97 -14.39 -5.02 26.03
N ARG A 98 -15.17 -4.36 26.89
CA ARG A 98 -16.45 -3.74 26.51
C ARG A 98 -16.27 -2.60 25.52
N PHE A 99 -15.20 -1.82 25.65
CA PHE A 99 -14.85 -0.77 24.70
C PHE A 99 -14.58 -1.36 23.31
N VAL A 100 -13.72 -2.38 23.21
CA VAL A 100 -13.42 -3.05 21.92
C VAL A 100 -14.70 -3.62 21.28
N ALA A 101 -15.53 -4.31 22.07
CA ALA A 101 -16.80 -4.84 21.58
C ALA A 101 -17.77 -3.73 21.13
N GLY A 102 -17.88 -2.65 21.90
CA GLY A 102 -18.72 -1.51 21.58
C GLY A 102 -18.28 -0.80 20.29
N TRP A 103 -16.97 -0.62 20.12
CA TRP A 103 -16.39 -0.04 18.91
C TRP A 103 -16.73 -0.87 17.67
N LEU A 104 -16.50 -2.19 17.71
CA LEU A 104 -16.74 -3.07 16.57
C LEU A 104 -18.23 -3.20 16.23
N LYS A 105 -19.13 -3.14 17.23
CA LYS A 105 -20.58 -3.00 16.98
C LYS A 105 -20.90 -1.67 16.29
N GLY A 106 -20.24 -0.59 16.72
CA GLY A 106 -20.34 0.72 16.06
C GLY A 106 -19.92 0.65 14.59
N VAL A 107 -18.86 -0.09 14.27
CA VAL A 107 -18.41 -0.34 12.91
C VAL A 107 -19.47 -1.11 12.09
N GLU A 108 -20.04 -2.20 12.63
CA GLU A 108 -21.11 -2.93 11.93
C GLU A 108 -22.31 -2.04 11.62
N LEU A 109 -22.73 -1.19 12.59
CA LEU A 109 -23.80 -0.22 12.40
C LEU A 109 -23.44 0.83 11.35
N ALA A 110 -22.19 1.31 11.36
CA ALA A 110 -21.72 2.32 10.44
C ALA A 110 -21.71 1.80 8.99
N ASN A 111 -21.20 0.58 8.80
CA ASN A 111 -21.16 -0.11 7.51
C ASN A 111 -22.57 -0.44 6.99
N ALA A 112 -23.49 -0.80 7.88
CA ALA A 112 -24.88 -1.08 7.50
C ALA A 112 -25.68 0.18 7.11
N ASN A 113 -25.22 1.38 7.50
CA ASN A 113 -25.97 2.63 7.33
C ASN A 113 -25.07 3.81 6.89
N PRO A 114 -24.39 3.72 5.73
CA PRO A 114 -23.36 4.69 5.32
C PRO A 114 -23.87 6.14 5.24
N ASP A 115 -25.10 6.37 4.75
CA ASP A 115 -25.68 7.72 4.70
C ASP A 115 -25.92 8.33 6.08
N LYS A 116 -26.38 7.49 7.04
CA LYS A 116 -26.58 7.92 8.42
C LYS A 116 -25.25 8.22 9.09
N THR A 117 -24.23 7.40 8.82
CA THR A 117 -22.86 7.59 9.28
C THR A 117 -22.29 8.90 8.75
N ALA A 118 -22.43 9.18 7.45
CA ALA A 118 -21.98 10.43 6.83
C ALA A 118 -22.67 11.65 7.47
N ALA A 119 -23.99 11.57 7.73
CA ALA A 119 -24.72 12.63 8.40
C ALA A 119 -24.30 12.83 9.87
N LEU A 120 -23.86 11.78 10.56
CA LEU A 120 -23.27 11.90 11.90
C LEU A 120 -21.90 12.57 11.83
N LEU A 121 -21.03 12.15 10.90
CA LEU A 121 -19.72 12.77 10.69
C LEU A 121 -19.85 14.27 10.40
N ALA A 122 -20.69 14.66 9.44
CA ALA A 122 -20.89 16.05 9.06
C ALA A 122 -21.41 16.95 10.22
N ARG A 123 -22.14 16.36 11.18
CA ARG A 123 -22.58 17.09 12.39
C ARG A 123 -21.52 17.15 13.49
N SER A 124 -20.64 16.15 13.55
CA SER A 124 -19.62 16.03 14.59
C SER A 124 -18.36 16.83 14.28
N PHE A 125 -18.04 17.06 13.00
CA PHE A 125 -16.84 17.76 12.57
C PHE A 125 -17.18 19.13 11.98
N SER A 126 -16.58 20.18 12.57
CA SER A 126 -16.72 21.54 12.04
C SER A 126 -16.10 21.64 10.65
N GLY A 127 -16.83 22.26 9.71
CA GLY A 127 -16.34 22.51 8.35
C GLY A 127 -16.43 21.31 7.39
N ILE A 128 -17.02 20.18 7.80
CA ILE A 128 -17.20 19.00 6.94
C ILE A 128 -18.66 18.93 6.47
N GLY A 129 -18.87 19.10 5.16
CA GLY A 129 -20.19 18.93 4.53
C GLY A 129 -20.58 17.46 4.40
N LEU A 130 -21.86 17.19 4.10
CA LEU A 130 -22.35 15.81 3.92
C LEU A 130 -21.62 15.07 2.79
N GLU A 131 -21.35 15.73 1.67
CA GLU A 131 -20.65 15.11 0.53
C GLU A 131 -19.18 14.84 0.84
N ASP A 132 -18.50 15.74 1.58
CA ASP A 132 -17.13 15.49 2.05
C ASP A 132 -17.11 14.30 3.03
N ALA A 133 -18.08 14.23 3.95
CA ALA A 133 -18.20 13.12 4.88
C ALA A 133 -18.45 11.77 4.19
N LYS A 134 -19.24 11.75 3.10
CA LYS A 134 -19.40 10.55 2.25
C LYS A 134 -18.08 10.16 1.59
N GLY A 135 -17.38 11.12 0.99
CA GLY A 135 -16.07 10.86 0.38
C GLY A 135 -15.04 10.34 1.38
N MET A 136 -15.05 10.84 2.62
CA MET A 136 -14.21 10.32 3.71
C MET A 136 -14.54 8.86 4.04
N LEU A 137 -15.82 8.47 4.05
CA LEU A 137 -16.24 7.09 4.28
C LEU A 137 -15.88 6.16 3.12
N GLU A 138 -15.82 6.67 1.88
CA GLU A 138 -15.32 5.91 0.73
C GLU A 138 -13.80 5.68 0.76
N ASP A 139 -13.06 6.61 1.38
CA ASP A 139 -11.59 6.55 1.48
C ASP A 139 -11.11 5.70 2.68
N VAL A 140 -12.01 5.25 3.58
CA VAL A 140 -11.65 4.47 4.78
C VAL A 140 -12.33 3.10 4.80
N LYS A 141 -11.57 2.05 5.11
CA LYS A 141 -12.12 0.74 5.43
C LYS A 141 -12.38 0.65 6.93
N LEU A 142 -13.64 0.40 7.30
CA LEU A 142 -14.03 0.11 8.69
C LEU A 142 -14.18 -1.41 8.87
N PRO A 143 -13.14 -2.12 9.37
CA PRO A 143 -13.15 -3.57 9.42
C PRO A 143 -14.12 -4.10 10.50
N VAL A 144 -14.98 -5.05 10.12
CA VAL A 144 -15.84 -5.76 11.09
C VAL A 144 -15.01 -6.71 11.97
N TYR A 145 -15.61 -7.29 13.02
CA TYR A 145 -14.89 -8.11 14.00
C TYR A 145 -13.95 -9.17 13.37
N GLY A 146 -14.45 -9.98 12.44
CA GLY A 146 -13.66 -11.04 11.81
C GLY A 146 -12.45 -10.50 11.02
N GLU A 147 -12.65 -9.41 10.27
CA GLU A 147 -11.56 -8.75 9.52
C GLU A 147 -10.53 -8.13 10.46
N ASN A 148 -10.98 -7.50 11.54
CA ASN A 148 -10.12 -6.88 12.54
C ASN A 148 -9.25 -7.94 13.25
N ARG A 149 -9.84 -9.08 13.58
CA ARG A 149 -9.12 -10.22 14.14
C ARG A 149 -8.04 -10.75 13.19
N SER A 150 -8.41 -11.03 11.93
CA SER A 150 -7.46 -11.51 10.91
C SER A 150 -6.33 -10.51 10.63
N PHE A 151 -6.56 -9.20 10.82
CA PHE A 151 -5.51 -8.18 10.67
C PHE A 151 -4.39 -8.30 11.71
N PHE A 152 -4.67 -8.84 12.90
CA PHE A 152 -3.65 -9.04 13.94
C PHE A 152 -3.02 -10.44 13.93
N GLU A 153 -3.44 -11.33 13.02
CA GLU A 153 -2.85 -12.67 12.89
C GLU A 153 -1.56 -12.64 12.05
N PRO A 154 -0.42 -13.19 12.53
CA PRO A 154 0.85 -13.13 11.81
C PRO A 154 0.83 -13.89 10.47
N GLN A 155 0.08 -15.00 10.40
CA GLN A 155 -0.08 -15.83 9.19
C GLN A 155 -1.37 -15.51 8.42
N GLY A 156 -2.03 -14.39 8.73
CA GLY A 156 -3.29 -13.98 8.12
C GLY A 156 -3.12 -13.45 6.68
N ALA A 157 -3.68 -12.28 6.42
CA ALA A 157 -3.62 -11.65 5.10
C ALA A 157 -2.19 -11.24 4.71
N LEU A 158 -1.95 -11.12 3.38
CA LEU A 158 -0.69 -10.62 2.80
C LEU A 158 -0.27 -9.24 3.33
N ALA A 159 -1.24 -8.45 3.79
CA ALA A 159 -1.01 -7.25 4.57
C ALA A 159 -1.77 -7.33 5.88
N ASN A 160 -1.06 -7.11 6.99
CA ASN A 160 -1.56 -7.24 8.34
C ASN A 160 -0.75 -6.32 9.27
N TYR A 161 -1.08 -6.29 10.57
CA TYR A 161 -0.36 -5.49 11.54
C TYR A 161 1.16 -5.74 11.52
N HIS A 162 1.57 -7.02 11.45
CA HIS A 162 2.97 -7.40 11.53
C HIS A 162 3.78 -6.84 10.35
N THR A 163 3.23 -6.88 9.14
CA THR A 163 3.92 -6.36 7.96
C THR A 163 4.01 -4.83 8.02
N ILE A 164 2.90 -4.14 8.32
CA ILE A 164 2.87 -2.67 8.45
C ILE A 164 3.85 -2.20 9.54
N TYR A 165 3.82 -2.85 10.71
CA TYR A 165 4.70 -2.50 11.83
C TYR A 165 6.18 -2.66 11.45
N LYS A 166 6.56 -3.79 10.84
CA LYS A 166 7.95 -4.03 10.41
C LYS A 166 8.41 -3.03 9.35
N THR A 167 7.57 -2.72 8.37
CA THR A 167 7.86 -1.73 7.33
C THR A 167 8.04 -0.33 7.93
N ALA A 168 7.12 0.11 8.80
CA ALA A 168 7.20 1.39 9.48
C ALA A 168 8.44 1.50 10.36
N GLN A 169 8.69 0.50 11.21
CA GLN A 169 9.88 0.42 12.06
C GLN A 169 11.17 0.48 11.23
N GLY A 170 11.23 -0.26 10.12
CA GLY A 170 12.38 -0.25 9.22
C GLY A 170 12.66 1.14 8.63
N ILE A 171 11.61 1.84 8.19
CA ILE A 171 11.70 3.21 7.66
C ILE A 171 12.14 4.18 8.75
N TRP A 172 11.50 4.18 9.91
CA TRP A 172 11.84 5.08 11.01
C TRP A 172 13.25 4.89 11.53
N ARG A 173 13.71 3.64 11.63
CA ARG A 173 15.09 3.33 12.02
C ARG A 173 16.09 3.85 11.00
N ARG A 174 15.82 3.66 9.69
CA ARG A 174 16.72 4.09 8.61
C ARG A 174 16.95 5.61 8.61
N ILE A 175 15.95 6.39 9.02
CA ILE A 175 16.07 7.85 9.13
C ILE A 175 16.44 8.34 10.55
N GLY A 176 16.74 7.43 11.47
CA GLY A 176 17.20 7.75 12.82
C GLY A 176 16.12 8.29 13.77
N LYS A 177 14.83 8.08 13.47
CA LYS A 177 13.73 8.46 14.38
C LYS A 177 13.53 7.48 15.53
N ILE A 178 13.98 6.24 15.35
CA ILE A 178 14.04 5.21 16.40
C ILE A 178 15.40 4.49 16.32
N SER A 179 15.88 4.02 17.46
CA SER A 179 17.08 3.19 17.57
C SER A 179 16.74 1.73 17.87
N GLU A 180 15.69 1.51 18.65
CA GLU A 180 15.23 0.20 19.07
C GLU A 180 14.27 -0.42 18.05
N VAL A 181 14.27 -1.75 18.00
CA VAL A 181 13.37 -2.53 17.17
C VAL A 181 12.76 -3.65 17.99
N TYR A 182 11.48 -3.89 17.73
CA TYR A 182 10.67 -4.89 18.38
C TYR A 182 10.08 -5.83 17.33
N GLU A 183 9.89 -7.08 17.70
CA GLU A 183 9.01 -7.96 16.94
C GLU A 183 7.56 -7.55 17.19
N PRO A 184 6.68 -7.55 16.18
CA PRO A 184 5.33 -6.99 16.33
C PRO A 184 4.50 -7.65 17.43
N TYR A 185 4.71 -8.95 17.70
CA TYR A 185 3.99 -9.65 18.78
C TYR A 185 4.31 -9.09 20.17
N GLN A 186 5.44 -8.39 20.34
CA GLN A 186 5.82 -7.75 21.61
C GLN A 186 5.05 -6.44 21.85
N THR A 187 4.36 -5.94 20.83
CA THR A 187 3.68 -4.65 20.83
C THR A 187 2.15 -4.79 20.82
N LEU A 188 1.65 -6.02 20.90
CA LEU A 188 0.23 -6.35 20.80
C LEU A 188 -0.29 -6.97 22.09
N ASP A 189 -1.52 -6.61 22.45
CA ASP A 189 -2.34 -7.32 23.42
C ASP A 189 -3.71 -7.62 22.82
N THR A 190 -3.84 -8.80 22.19
CA THR A 190 -5.07 -9.22 21.51
C THR A 190 -6.10 -9.82 22.44
N ARG A 191 -5.83 -9.98 23.74
CA ARG A 191 -6.74 -10.65 24.69
C ARG A 191 -8.11 -9.98 24.72
N PHE A 192 -8.16 -8.65 24.63
CA PHE A 192 -9.41 -7.88 24.63
C PHE A 192 -10.20 -8.04 23.34
N LEU A 193 -9.50 -8.15 22.21
CA LEU A 193 -10.12 -8.44 20.91
C LEU A 193 -10.69 -9.86 20.88
N GLU A 194 -9.91 -10.85 21.29
CA GLU A 194 -10.37 -12.25 21.35
C GLU A 194 -11.56 -12.40 22.31
N ALA A 195 -11.50 -11.77 23.49
CA ALA A 195 -12.59 -11.81 24.46
C ALA A 195 -13.85 -11.05 24.01
N ALA A 196 -13.73 -10.10 23.08
CA ALA A 196 -14.91 -9.44 22.48
C ALA A 196 -15.68 -10.37 21.53
N GLY A 197 -15.09 -11.50 21.10
CA GLY A 197 -15.71 -12.45 20.19
C GLY A 197 -17.04 -13.04 20.67
N GLU A 198 -17.28 -13.09 21.99
CA GLU A 198 -18.56 -13.53 22.55
C GLU A 198 -19.76 -12.70 22.04
N PHE A 199 -19.52 -11.44 21.66
CA PHE A 199 -20.54 -10.53 21.17
C PHE A 199 -20.80 -10.65 19.66
N PHE A 200 -20.01 -11.45 18.94
CA PHE A 200 -20.08 -11.61 17.48
C PHE A 200 -20.21 -13.10 17.10
N PRO A 201 -21.27 -13.79 17.55
CA PRO A 201 -21.45 -15.21 17.24
C PRO A 201 -21.58 -15.41 15.72
N GLY A 202 -20.76 -16.32 15.17
CA GLY A 202 -20.70 -16.61 13.73
C GLY A 202 -19.73 -15.73 12.92
N ALA A 203 -19.19 -14.65 13.51
CA ALA A 203 -18.18 -13.81 12.85
C ALA A 203 -16.77 -14.41 12.86
N ALA A 204 -16.52 -15.43 13.71
CA ALA A 204 -15.23 -16.11 13.85
C ALA A 204 -14.78 -16.90 12.60
N ALA A 205 -15.66 -17.07 11.60
CA ALA A 205 -15.44 -17.93 10.44
C ALA A 205 -15.51 -17.20 9.10
N ALA A 206 -15.65 -15.87 9.06
CA ALA A 206 -15.55 -15.17 7.79
C ALA A 206 -14.07 -15.15 7.39
N PRO A 207 -13.63 -15.93 6.37
CA PRO A 207 -12.29 -15.74 5.84
C PRO A 207 -12.18 -14.27 5.44
N ALA A 208 -11.00 -13.68 5.64
CA ALA A 208 -10.70 -12.36 5.07
C ALA A 208 -11.07 -12.43 3.58
N ARG A 209 -12.24 -11.89 3.20
CA ARG A 209 -12.60 -11.77 1.80
C ARG A 209 -11.47 -10.98 1.17
N ALA A 210 -11.04 -11.38 -0.02
CA ALA A 210 -10.11 -10.57 -0.78
C ALA A 210 -10.69 -9.14 -0.80
N GLU A 211 -9.97 -8.21 -0.18
CA GLU A 211 -10.47 -6.85 0.06
C GLU A 211 -10.86 -6.17 -1.26
N PHE A 212 -10.23 -6.60 -2.34
CA PHE A 212 -10.51 -6.18 -3.70
C PHE A 212 -10.69 -7.39 -4.61
N GLU A 213 -11.82 -7.44 -5.32
CA GLU A 213 -12.04 -8.37 -6.42
C GLU A 213 -11.60 -7.75 -7.75
N PHE A 214 -10.63 -8.36 -8.43
CA PHE A 214 -10.21 -7.90 -9.75
C PHE A 214 -11.04 -8.61 -10.83
N LYS A 215 -12.22 -8.04 -11.14
CA LYS A 215 -13.18 -8.63 -12.10
C LYS A 215 -12.66 -8.69 -13.54
N ALA A 216 -11.73 -7.82 -13.88
CA ALA A 216 -11.08 -7.78 -15.19
C ALA A 216 -9.62 -7.31 -15.05
N PRO A 217 -8.73 -7.70 -15.97
CA PRO A 217 -7.41 -7.09 -16.07
C PRO A 217 -7.52 -5.58 -16.36
N PRO A 218 -6.49 -4.80 -16.02
CA PRO A 218 -6.49 -3.35 -16.25
C PRO A 218 -6.61 -3.02 -17.73
N ARG A 219 -7.17 -1.84 -18.02
CA ARG A 219 -7.16 -1.31 -19.39
C ARG A 219 -5.72 -1.02 -19.81
N PRO A 220 -5.26 -1.55 -20.96
CA PRO A 220 -3.96 -1.18 -21.50
C PRO A 220 -3.88 0.34 -21.66
N ALA A 221 -2.75 0.94 -21.27
CA ALA A 221 -2.43 2.38 -21.31
C ALA A 221 -2.78 3.26 -20.09
N SER A 222 -3.27 2.70 -18.98
CA SER A 222 -3.35 3.47 -17.73
C SER A 222 -1.96 3.96 -17.29
N GLN A 223 -1.84 5.24 -16.93
CA GLN A 223 -0.59 5.83 -16.47
C GLN A 223 -0.22 5.26 -15.09
N ALA A 224 1.05 4.87 -14.93
CA ALA A 224 1.56 4.41 -13.65
C ALA A 224 1.57 5.56 -12.64
N ILE A 225 1.10 5.29 -11.42
CA ILE A 225 1.24 6.20 -10.28
C ILE A 225 2.59 6.03 -9.57
N LEU A 226 3.21 4.87 -9.74
CA LEU A 226 4.50 4.54 -9.15
C LEU A 226 5.22 3.51 -10.03
N THR A 227 6.47 3.80 -10.38
CA THR A 227 7.38 2.82 -11.02
C THR A 227 8.37 2.34 -9.98
N LYS A 228 8.38 1.04 -9.71
CA LYS A 228 9.34 0.43 -8.79
C LYS A 228 10.70 0.35 -9.48
N THR A 229 11.75 0.77 -8.77
CA THR A 229 13.11 0.80 -9.33
C THR A 229 13.84 -0.55 -9.31
N VAL A 230 13.21 -1.57 -8.75
CA VAL A 230 13.76 -2.92 -8.72
C VAL A 230 13.22 -3.72 -9.89
N SER A 231 14.14 -4.42 -10.57
CA SER A 231 13.84 -5.30 -11.68
C SER A 231 14.26 -6.73 -11.35
N VAL A 232 13.59 -7.70 -11.96
CA VAL A 232 13.99 -9.11 -11.94
C VAL A 232 14.73 -9.46 -13.22
N TYR A 233 15.90 -10.09 -13.12
CA TYR A 233 16.77 -10.38 -14.25
C TYR A 233 16.69 -11.85 -14.68
N PHE A 234 17.02 -12.11 -15.94
CA PHE A 234 16.93 -13.45 -16.54
C PHE A 234 18.19 -13.82 -17.34
N PRO A 235 18.56 -15.12 -17.37
CA PRO A 235 19.52 -15.63 -18.34
C PRO A 235 19.07 -15.41 -19.78
N THR A 236 20.03 -15.42 -20.71
CA THR A 236 19.78 -15.29 -22.15
C THR A 236 18.81 -16.38 -22.64
N GLY A 237 17.81 -15.99 -23.43
CA GLY A 237 16.81 -16.92 -23.99
C GLY A 237 15.88 -17.59 -22.97
N SER A 238 16.00 -17.28 -21.68
CA SER A 238 15.27 -17.93 -20.61
C SER A 238 14.19 -17.04 -20.00
N ALA A 239 13.11 -17.67 -19.55
CA ALA A 239 12.06 -17.09 -18.71
C ALA A 239 11.97 -17.76 -17.33
N VAL A 240 12.99 -18.53 -16.94
CA VAL A 240 13.07 -19.23 -15.65
C VAL A 240 13.57 -18.27 -14.56
N LEU A 241 12.89 -18.25 -13.42
CA LEU A 241 13.31 -17.52 -12.23
C LEU A 241 14.32 -18.34 -11.43
N ASP A 242 15.52 -17.79 -11.22
CA ASP A 242 16.48 -18.34 -10.26
C ASP A 242 16.13 -17.96 -8.82
N GLU A 243 16.88 -18.49 -7.85
CA GLU A 243 16.63 -18.24 -6.43
C GLU A 243 16.82 -16.77 -6.02
N ASN A 244 17.72 -16.05 -6.69
CA ASN A 244 17.92 -14.62 -6.43
C ASN A 244 16.72 -13.80 -6.93
N ALA A 245 16.20 -14.11 -8.12
CA ALA A 245 15.00 -13.51 -8.67
C ALA A 245 13.78 -13.76 -7.77
N LYS A 246 13.61 -14.99 -7.27
CA LYS A 246 12.57 -15.35 -6.30
C LYS A 246 12.70 -14.55 -5.00
N ALA A 247 13.90 -14.43 -4.44
CA ALA A 247 14.15 -13.65 -3.24
C ALA A 247 13.80 -12.15 -3.43
N VAL A 248 14.12 -11.57 -4.58
CA VAL A 248 13.73 -10.19 -4.92
C VAL A 248 12.21 -10.05 -5.01
N LEU A 249 11.54 -11.01 -5.66
CA LEU A 249 10.08 -11.01 -5.74
C LEU A 249 9.44 -11.08 -4.35
N ASP A 250 9.88 -12.01 -3.52
CA ASP A 250 9.36 -12.21 -2.16
C ASP A 250 9.59 -11.01 -1.25
N THR A 251 10.77 -10.39 -1.32
CA THR A 251 11.14 -9.31 -0.39
C THR A 251 10.69 -7.93 -0.82
N GLN A 252 10.37 -7.70 -2.10
CA GLN A 252 10.08 -6.36 -2.59
C GLN A 252 8.80 -6.26 -3.42
N VAL A 253 8.50 -7.26 -4.25
CA VAL A 253 7.36 -7.18 -5.17
C VAL A 253 6.08 -7.70 -4.52
N VAL A 254 6.19 -8.73 -3.68
CA VAL A 254 5.08 -9.19 -2.82
C VAL A 254 4.67 -8.08 -1.86
N GLU A 255 5.61 -7.42 -1.17
CA GLU A 255 5.30 -6.29 -0.29
C GLU A 255 4.61 -5.14 -1.06
N LEU A 256 5.14 -4.77 -2.23
CA LEU A 256 4.55 -3.72 -3.06
C LEU A 256 3.11 -4.08 -3.48
N ALA A 257 2.89 -5.27 -4.00
CA ALA A 257 1.57 -5.72 -4.45
C ALA A 257 0.57 -5.84 -3.28
N ALA A 258 1.04 -6.27 -2.10
CA ALA A 258 0.22 -6.35 -0.90
C ALA A 258 -0.15 -4.97 -0.37
N THR A 259 0.80 -4.03 -0.35
CA THR A 259 0.61 -2.65 0.11
C THR A 259 -0.37 -1.90 -0.78
N PHE A 260 -0.16 -2.00 -2.10
CA PHE A 260 -1.04 -1.43 -3.11
C PHE A 260 -2.21 -2.37 -3.43
N GLY A 261 -2.99 -2.70 -2.38
CA GLY A 261 -3.99 -3.76 -2.41
C GLY A 261 -5.05 -3.55 -3.48
N SER A 262 -5.56 -2.33 -3.63
CA SER A 262 -6.63 -1.99 -4.57
C SER A 262 -6.15 -1.77 -6.00
N ALA A 263 -4.88 -1.45 -6.21
CA ALA A 263 -4.31 -1.14 -7.52
C ALA A 263 -3.89 -2.39 -8.30
N TYR A 264 -3.76 -2.23 -9.62
CA TYR A 264 -3.12 -3.22 -10.47
C TYR A 264 -1.59 -3.09 -10.39
N LEU A 265 -0.90 -4.20 -10.62
CA LEU A 265 0.54 -4.22 -10.80
C LEU A 265 0.85 -4.63 -12.25
N ARG A 266 1.41 -3.70 -13.02
CA ARG A 266 1.95 -3.99 -14.35
C ARG A 266 3.33 -4.61 -14.22
N ILE A 267 3.49 -5.73 -14.91
CA ILE A 267 4.71 -6.53 -14.99
C ILE A 267 5.18 -6.43 -16.44
N ALA A 268 6.23 -5.64 -16.65
CA ALA A 268 6.72 -5.29 -17.98
C ALA A 268 8.04 -6.01 -18.27
N GLY A 269 7.98 -7.05 -19.09
CA GLY A 269 9.15 -7.80 -19.51
C GLY A 269 9.91 -7.10 -20.64
N ASN A 270 11.23 -7.22 -20.61
CA ASN A 270 12.15 -6.68 -21.60
C ASN A 270 13.22 -7.73 -21.99
N THR A 271 13.82 -7.57 -23.16
CA THR A 271 14.96 -8.37 -23.63
C THR A 271 16.13 -7.48 -24.02
N ASP A 272 17.28 -8.09 -24.26
CA ASP A 272 18.33 -7.49 -25.07
C ASP A 272 17.95 -7.54 -26.56
N ASN A 273 18.88 -7.14 -27.43
CA ASN A 273 18.70 -7.10 -28.88
C ASN A 273 19.10 -8.40 -29.61
N VAL A 274 19.40 -9.49 -28.90
CA VAL A 274 19.81 -10.75 -29.55
C VAL A 274 18.59 -11.46 -30.11
N GLY A 275 18.63 -11.88 -31.37
CA GLY A 275 17.51 -12.54 -32.06
C GLY A 275 16.54 -11.58 -32.73
N THR A 276 15.41 -12.10 -33.22
CA THR A 276 14.40 -11.29 -33.92
C THR A 276 13.51 -10.54 -32.93
N ARG A 277 13.03 -9.36 -33.32
CA ARG A 277 12.09 -8.57 -32.51
C ARG A 277 10.87 -9.39 -32.09
N GLU A 278 10.29 -10.17 -33.00
CA GLU A 278 9.11 -10.99 -32.73
C GLU A 278 9.35 -12.04 -31.64
N THR A 279 10.49 -12.74 -31.71
CA THR A 279 10.91 -13.70 -30.69
C THR A 279 11.16 -13.01 -29.35
N ASN A 280 11.75 -11.82 -29.38
CA ASN A 280 12.01 -11.03 -28.18
C ASN A 280 10.74 -10.51 -27.53
N VAL A 281 9.74 -10.08 -28.30
CA VAL A 281 8.41 -9.71 -27.78
C VAL A 281 7.77 -10.91 -27.09
N ARG A 282 7.77 -12.10 -27.71
CA ARG A 282 7.27 -13.33 -27.08
C ARG A 282 8.03 -13.69 -25.79
N LEU A 283 9.36 -13.66 -25.81
CA LEU A 283 10.20 -13.98 -24.65
C LEU A 283 9.97 -13.00 -23.50
N SER A 284 9.92 -11.71 -23.80
CA SER A 284 9.64 -10.67 -22.80
C SER A 284 8.28 -10.87 -22.12
N ARG A 285 7.24 -11.21 -22.90
CA ARG A 285 5.93 -11.54 -22.36
C ARG A 285 5.96 -12.80 -21.50
N ALA A 286 6.65 -13.84 -21.96
CA ALA A 286 6.81 -15.08 -21.20
C ALA A 286 7.49 -14.85 -19.85
N ARG A 287 8.51 -13.98 -19.77
CA ARG A 287 9.15 -13.57 -18.51
C ARG A 287 8.17 -12.89 -17.56
N ALA A 288 7.40 -11.94 -18.08
CA ALA A 288 6.40 -11.24 -17.29
C ALA A 288 5.26 -12.18 -16.82
N ASP A 289 4.83 -13.14 -17.66
CA ASP A 289 3.88 -14.20 -17.28
C ASP A 289 4.47 -15.11 -16.19
N THR A 290 5.75 -15.52 -16.27
CA THR A 290 6.41 -16.31 -15.21
C THR A 290 6.39 -15.57 -13.87
N VAL A 291 6.70 -14.27 -13.87
CA VAL A 291 6.65 -13.45 -12.66
C VAL A 291 5.22 -13.33 -12.12
N ALA A 292 4.23 -13.10 -12.98
CA ALA A 292 2.82 -13.05 -12.58
C ALA A 292 2.38 -14.37 -11.95
N ASN A 293 2.73 -15.51 -12.56
CA ASN A 293 2.40 -16.84 -12.03
C ASN A 293 3.09 -17.11 -10.68
N TYR A 294 4.33 -16.63 -10.52
CA TYR A 294 5.02 -16.71 -9.24
C TYR A 294 4.28 -15.91 -8.15
N LEU A 295 3.85 -14.67 -8.44
CA LEU A 295 3.07 -13.88 -7.50
C LEU A 295 1.69 -14.51 -7.20
N VAL A 296 1.04 -15.11 -8.19
CA VAL A 296 -0.18 -15.90 -7.96
C VAL A 296 0.07 -17.06 -6.99
N SER A 297 1.22 -17.75 -7.10
CA SER A 297 1.61 -18.79 -6.13
C SER A 297 1.85 -18.26 -4.71
N ARG A 298 2.03 -16.94 -4.54
CA ARG A 298 2.10 -16.25 -3.25
C ARG A 298 0.74 -15.79 -2.73
N GLY A 299 -0.36 -16.11 -3.42
CA GLY A 299 -1.73 -15.84 -2.97
C GLY A 299 -2.39 -14.60 -3.59
N PHE A 300 -1.78 -13.97 -4.60
CA PHE A 300 -2.41 -12.86 -5.31
C PHE A 300 -3.39 -13.33 -6.40
N ASP A 301 -4.45 -12.55 -6.63
CA ASP A 301 -5.34 -12.73 -7.78
C ASP A 301 -4.60 -12.47 -9.10
N ARG A 302 -4.73 -13.36 -10.09
CA ARG A 302 -4.11 -13.20 -11.41
C ARG A 302 -4.57 -11.93 -12.12
N ASN A 303 -5.82 -11.50 -11.91
CA ASN A 303 -6.38 -10.30 -12.53
C ASN A 303 -5.79 -9.01 -11.95
N LYS A 304 -5.07 -9.07 -10.82
CA LYS A 304 -4.27 -7.94 -10.32
C LYS A 304 -3.12 -7.57 -11.28
N PHE A 305 -2.71 -8.48 -12.15
CA PHE A 305 -1.49 -8.32 -12.95
C PHE A 305 -1.77 -7.97 -14.42
N GLU A 306 -1.27 -6.81 -14.85
CA GLU A 306 -1.10 -6.47 -16.27
C GLU A 306 0.21 -7.06 -16.77
N VAL A 307 0.18 -7.99 -17.73
CA VAL A 307 1.41 -8.57 -18.29
C VAL A 307 1.69 -7.93 -19.65
N VAL A 308 2.85 -7.27 -19.75
CA VAL A 308 3.30 -6.56 -20.95
C VAL A 308 4.66 -7.09 -21.38
N GLY A 309 4.83 -7.34 -22.68
CA GLY A 309 6.12 -7.70 -23.27
C GLY A 309 6.60 -6.62 -24.24
N HIS A 310 7.65 -5.89 -23.86
CA HIS A 310 8.22 -4.83 -24.70
C HIS A 310 9.27 -5.32 -25.70
N GLY A 311 9.71 -6.58 -25.60
CA GLY A 311 10.83 -7.08 -26.38
C GLY A 311 12.08 -6.23 -26.18
N PRO A 312 12.82 -5.89 -27.26
CA PRO A 312 14.07 -5.15 -27.17
C PRO A 312 13.86 -3.62 -27.16
N ASP A 313 12.61 -3.13 -27.15
CA ASP A 313 12.28 -1.74 -27.49
C ASP A 313 12.46 -0.75 -26.32
N ARG A 314 12.76 -1.23 -25.10
CA ARG A 314 13.02 -0.39 -23.90
C ARG A 314 14.34 -0.73 -23.21
N PRO A 315 15.49 -0.52 -23.89
CA PRO A 315 16.80 -0.72 -23.28
C PRO A 315 17.09 0.35 -22.22
N ILE A 316 17.69 -0.05 -21.10
CA ILE A 316 18.21 0.85 -20.06
C ILE A 316 19.74 0.96 -20.09
N ALA A 317 20.38 0.12 -20.90
CA ALA A 317 21.82 0.12 -21.12
C ALA A 317 22.14 -0.22 -22.59
N SER A 318 23.37 0.07 -23.01
CA SER A 318 23.84 -0.28 -24.35
C SER A 318 23.78 -1.80 -24.59
N ASN A 319 23.23 -2.22 -25.72
CA ASN A 319 23.26 -3.64 -26.11
C ASN A 319 24.61 -4.08 -26.73
N ALA A 320 25.56 -3.16 -26.88
CA ALA A 320 26.86 -3.44 -27.46
C ALA A 320 27.77 -4.30 -26.56
N THR A 321 27.52 -4.31 -25.25
CA THR A 321 28.32 -5.10 -24.29
C THR A 321 27.47 -6.14 -23.58
N ASP A 322 28.12 -7.20 -23.08
CA ASP A 322 27.47 -8.30 -22.38
C ASP A 322 26.79 -7.82 -21.10
N GLU A 323 27.43 -6.90 -20.38
CA GLU A 323 26.92 -6.29 -19.15
C GLU A 323 25.67 -5.45 -19.44
N GLY A 324 25.68 -4.68 -20.53
CA GLY A 324 24.53 -3.88 -20.90
C GLY A 324 23.35 -4.73 -21.39
N ARG A 325 23.62 -5.81 -22.14
CA ARG A 325 22.58 -6.81 -22.48
C ARG A 325 22.01 -7.48 -21.24
N ALA A 326 22.83 -7.80 -20.24
CA ALA A 326 22.35 -8.36 -18.97
C ALA A 326 21.38 -7.43 -18.24
N LYS A 327 21.66 -6.12 -18.22
CA LYS A 327 20.74 -5.11 -17.67
C LYS A 327 19.43 -5.00 -18.44
N ASN A 328 19.43 -5.28 -19.75
CA ASN A 328 18.22 -5.20 -20.58
C ASN A 328 17.32 -6.45 -20.48
N ARG A 329 17.88 -7.61 -20.08
CA ARG A 329 17.11 -8.84 -19.81
C ARG A 329 16.43 -8.78 -18.44
N ARG A 330 15.39 -7.95 -18.33
CA ARG A 330 14.75 -7.65 -17.06
C ARG A 330 13.22 -7.60 -17.15
N THR A 331 12.56 -7.71 -16.00
CA THR A 331 11.15 -7.40 -15.81
C THR A 331 11.02 -6.27 -14.80
N ASP A 332 10.32 -5.21 -15.20
CA ASP A 332 10.05 -4.00 -14.40
C ASP A 332 8.62 -4.03 -13.84
N PHE A 333 8.38 -3.25 -12.78
CA PHE A 333 7.09 -3.22 -12.08
C PHE A 333 6.54 -1.80 -11.95
N GLU A 334 5.27 -1.63 -12.29
CA GLU A 334 4.56 -0.35 -12.19
C GLU A 334 3.23 -0.54 -11.47
N VAL A 335 2.93 0.32 -10.50
CA VAL A 335 1.61 0.38 -9.87
C VAL A 335 0.72 1.25 -10.74
N VAL A 336 -0.43 0.70 -11.09
CA VAL A 336 -1.41 1.30 -11.99
C VAL A 336 -2.75 1.38 -11.27
N PRO A 337 -3.44 2.53 -11.29
CA PRO A 337 -4.77 2.67 -10.68
C PRO A 337 -5.76 1.62 -11.21
N ARG A 338 -6.72 1.26 -10.35
CA ARG A 338 -7.81 0.33 -10.69
C ARG A 338 -8.82 0.91 -11.68
#